data_AF-A0A3Q0JE35-F1
#
_entry.id   AF-A0A3Q0JE35-F1
#
_cell.length_a   1.000
_cell.length_b   1.000
_cell.length_c   1.000
_cell.angle_alpha   90.00
_cell.angle_beta   90.00
_cell.angle_gamma   90.00
#
_symmetry.space_group_name_H-M   'P 1'
#
loop_
_entity.id
_entity.type
_entity.pdbx_description
1 polymer ?
#
loop_
_entity_poly.entity_id
_entity_poly.type
_entity_poly.pdbx_seq_one_letter_code
_entity_poly.pdbx_strand_id
1 'polypeptide(L)'
;MLARPSVSNCKKGADRDREEALMSRWFTLVNKKNALLRRQMQLNILEKEDDLERKFELLNLELRSILSIEEWQKTEDQKKRESLLLSELVNIVNKRDELVHHLDSQERAIEDDDEIERDVSRAGMGQRNKNCVIQ
;
A
#
# COMPACT_ATOMS: atom_id res chain seq x y z
N MET A 1 42.97 41.42 29.49
CA MET A 1 42.57 40.16 28.84
C MET A 1 41.05 40.09 28.86
N LEU A 2 40.37 40.28 27.73
CA LEU A 2 38.96 39.88 27.58
C LEU A 2 38.84 39.23 26.21
N ALA A 3 38.82 37.90 26.20
CA ALA A 3 38.62 37.10 25.01
C ALA A 3 37.20 37.35 24.50
N ARG A 4 37.08 37.81 23.24
CA ARG A 4 35.80 37.91 22.54
C ARG A 4 35.17 36.52 22.43
N PRO A 5 33.91 36.30 22.87
CA PRO A 5 33.22 35.05 22.65
C PRO A 5 32.98 34.83 21.14
N SER A 6 33.21 33.59 20.74
CA SER A 6 33.27 33.07 19.38
C SER A 6 31.96 33.23 18.60
N VAL A 7 31.91 34.18 17.65
CA VAL A 7 30.86 34.30 16.60
C VAL A 7 30.71 33.01 15.78
N SER A 8 31.74 32.14 15.80
CA SER A 8 31.75 30.87 15.06
C SER A 8 30.79 29.80 15.61
N ASN A 9 30.26 29.93 16.83
CA ASN A 9 29.35 28.93 17.42
C ASN A 9 27.87 29.19 17.08
N CYS A 10 27.46 30.47 16.95
CA CYS A 10 26.10 30.84 16.54
C CYS A 10 25.78 30.45 15.10
N LYS A 11 26.73 30.59 14.17
CA LYS A 11 26.51 30.17 12.77
C LYS A 11 26.29 28.65 12.65
N LYS A 12 26.96 27.85 13.49
CA LYS A 12 26.78 26.39 13.54
C LYS A 12 25.45 25.98 14.17
N GLY A 13 24.92 26.76 15.13
CA GLY A 13 23.58 26.55 15.69
C GLY A 13 22.48 26.82 14.66
N ALA A 14 22.55 27.97 13.98
CA ALA A 14 21.57 28.34 12.95
C ALA A 14 21.56 27.37 11.74
N ASP A 15 22.69 26.76 11.41
CA ASP A 15 22.77 25.74 10.36
C ASP A 15 22.12 24.43 10.80
N ARG A 16 22.32 24.01 12.06
CA ARG A 16 21.64 22.83 12.64
C ARG A 16 20.13 22.99 12.72
N ASP A 17 19.65 24.16 13.16
CA ASP A 17 18.21 24.44 13.23
C ASP A 17 17.57 24.40 11.82
N ARG A 18 18.31 24.86 10.80
CA ARG A 18 17.89 24.79 9.41
C ARG A 18 17.91 23.36 8.87
N GLU A 19 18.92 22.58 9.19
CA GLU A 19 19.00 21.16 8.87
C GLU A 19 17.86 20.37 9.51
N GLU A 20 17.53 20.63 10.78
CA GLU A 20 16.40 20.01 11.49
C GLU A 20 15.06 20.38 10.84
N ALA A 21 14.86 21.65 10.48
CA ALA A 21 13.67 22.09 9.76
C ALA A 21 13.53 21.42 8.37
N LEU A 22 14.65 21.26 7.65
CA LEU A 22 14.68 20.56 6.36
C LEU A 22 14.40 19.07 6.54
N MET A 23 14.97 18.42 7.56
CA MET A 23 14.70 17.02 7.89
C MET A 23 13.22 16.81 8.23
N SER A 24 12.63 17.68 9.07
CA SER A 24 11.20 17.62 9.40
C SER A 24 10.30 17.76 8.17
N ARG A 25 10.62 18.71 7.27
CA ARG A 25 9.91 18.88 6.00
C ARG A 25 10.07 17.67 5.09
N TRP A 26 11.26 17.08 5.04
CA TRP A 26 11.54 15.87 4.28
C TRP A 26 10.72 14.68 4.80
N PHE A 27 10.69 14.42 6.11
CA PHE A 27 9.84 13.38 6.72
C PHE A 27 8.37 13.59 6.37
N THR A 28 7.87 14.82 6.48
CA THR A 28 6.49 15.14 6.10
C THR A 28 6.19 14.80 4.64
N LEU A 29 7.12 15.09 3.72
CA LEU A 29 6.96 14.79 2.30
C LEU A 29 7.01 13.28 2.02
N VAL A 30 7.93 12.56 2.67
CA VAL A 30 8.04 11.10 2.57
C VAL A 30 6.76 10.44 3.09
N ASN A 31 6.26 10.84 4.25
CA ASN A 31 5.02 10.29 4.81
C ASN A 31 3.82 10.55 3.88
N LYS A 32 3.72 11.75 3.30
CA LYS A 32 2.68 12.05 2.29
C LYS A 32 2.82 11.20 1.03
N LYS A 33 4.04 11.00 0.51
CA LYS A 33 4.31 10.14 -0.64
C LYS A 33 3.91 8.68 -0.33
N ASN A 34 4.29 8.17 0.85
CA ASN A 34 3.96 6.82 1.27
C ASN A 34 2.45 6.62 1.41
N ALA A 35 1.73 7.59 2.01
CA ALA A 35 0.28 7.55 2.08
C ALA A 35 -0.39 7.53 0.68
N LEU A 36 0.11 8.31 -0.27
CA LEU A 36 -0.37 8.29 -1.66
C LEU A 36 -0.09 6.95 -2.34
N LEU A 37 1.10 6.37 -2.15
CA LEU A 37 1.43 5.06 -2.72
C LEU A 37 0.54 3.96 -2.17
N ARG A 38 0.27 3.95 -0.86
CA ARG A 38 -0.68 3.02 -0.23
C ARG A 38 -2.07 3.16 -0.84
N ARG A 39 -2.56 4.40 -0.99
CA ARG A 39 -3.86 4.64 -1.62
C ARG A 39 -3.90 4.17 -3.07
N GLN A 40 -2.86 4.44 -3.84
CA GLN A 40 -2.77 4.01 -5.24
C GLN A 40 -2.78 2.49 -5.37
N MET A 41 -2.09 1.79 -4.47
CA MET A 41 -2.05 0.33 -4.44
C MET A 41 -3.43 -0.27 -4.13
N GLN A 42 -4.15 0.28 -3.14
CA GLN A 42 -5.54 -0.11 -2.86
C GLN A 42 -6.46 0.10 -4.07
N LEU A 43 -6.35 1.25 -4.74
CA LEU A 43 -7.16 1.54 -5.93
C LEU A 43 -6.85 0.57 -7.08
N ASN A 44 -5.59 0.17 -7.25
CA ASN A 44 -5.21 -0.80 -8.28
C ASN A 44 -5.81 -2.20 -8.01
N ILE A 45 -5.93 -2.59 -6.74
CA ILE A 45 -6.58 -3.85 -6.39
C ILE A 45 -8.08 -3.79 -6.71
N LEU A 46 -8.76 -2.70 -6.32
CA LEU A 46 -10.17 -2.51 -6.64
C LEU A 46 -10.45 -2.53 -8.15
N GLU A 47 -9.59 -1.89 -8.94
CA GLU A 47 -9.67 -1.93 -10.40
C GLU A 47 -9.54 -3.36 -10.94
N LYS A 48 -8.58 -4.14 -10.42
CA LYS A 48 -8.42 -5.56 -10.79
C LYS A 48 -9.62 -6.41 -10.38
N GLU A 49 -10.21 -6.15 -9.21
CA GLU A 49 -11.42 -6.86 -8.78
C GLU A 49 -12.61 -6.57 -9.70
N ASP A 50 -12.83 -5.31 -10.07
CA ASP A 50 -13.88 -4.89 -11.01
C ASP A 50 -13.66 -5.52 -12.40
N ASP A 51 -12.43 -5.56 -12.91
CA ASP A 51 -12.11 -6.24 -14.16
C ASP A 51 -12.41 -7.75 -14.12
N LEU A 52 -12.09 -8.40 -12.99
CA LEU A 52 -12.39 -9.82 -12.78
C LEU A 52 -13.90 -10.06 -12.68
N GLU A 53 -14.65 -9.17 -12.03
CA GLU A 53 -16.11 -9.25 -11.91
C GLU A 53 -16.80 -9.09 -13.27
N ARG A 54 -16.41 -8.08 -14.06
CA ARG A 54 -16.91 -7.91 -15.44
C ARG A 54 -16.62 -9.13 -16.31
N LYS A 55 -15.42 -9.70 -16.21
CA LYS A 55 -15.08 -10.92 -16.96
C LYS A 55 -15.94 -12.10 -16.48
N PHE A 56 -16.14 -12.24 -15.17
CA PHE A 56 -16.98 -13.28 -14.59
C PHE A 56 -18.43 -13.20 -15.10
N GLU A 57 -19.02 -12.01 -15.17
CA GLU A 57 -20.36 -11.80 -15.69
C GLU A 57 -20.49 -12.27 -17.15
N LEU A 58 -19.57 -11.84 -18.01
CA LEU A 58 -19.57 -12.22 -19.44
C LEU A 58 -19.45 -13.74 -19.62
N LEU A 59 -18.53 -14.38 -18.90
CA LEU A 59 -18.35 -15.83 -18.96
C LEU A 59 -19.55 -16.60 -18.42
N ASN A 60 -20.19 -16.11 -17.36
CA ASN A 60 -21.40 -16.75 -16.82
C ASN A 60 -22.60 -16.61 -17.75
N LEU A 61 -22.76 -15.47 -18.43
CA LEU A 61 -23.80 -15.29 -19.43
C LEU A 61 -23.64 -16.29 -20.57
N GLU A 62 -22.42 -16.46 -21.09
CA GLU A 62 -22.13 -17.45 -22.12
C GLU A 62 -22.40 -18.88 -21.61
N LEU A 63 -21.91 -19.22 -20.41
CA LEU A 63 -22.09 -20.53 -19.81
C LEU A 63 -23.59 -20.87 -19.63
N ARG A 64 -24.40 -19.92 -19.16
CA ARG A 64 -25.86 -20.10 -19.03
C ARG A 64 -26.53 -20.40 -20.36
N SER A 65 -26.08 -19.79 -21.45
CA SER A 65 -26.59 -20.11 -22.79
C SER A 65 -26.31 -21.56 -23.17
N ILE A 66 -25.15 -22.11 -22.83
CA ILE A 66 -24.81 -23.51 -23.13
C ILE A 66 -25.57 -24.47 -22.20
N LEU A 67 -25.67 -24.14 -20.92
CA LEU A 67 -26.40 -24.93 -19.92
C LEU A 67 -27.91 -24.98 -20.17
N SER A 68 -28.47 -24.03 -20.90
CA SER A 68 -29.88 -24.08 -21.32
C SER A 68 -30.19 -25.14 -22.38
N ILE A 69 -29.17 -25.75 -22.99
CA ILE A 69 -29.31 -26.82 -23.97
C ILE A 69 -29.33 -28.15 -23.22
N GLU A 70 -30.33 -28.99 -23.51
CA GLU A 70 -30.44 -30.33 -22.97
C GLU A 70 -29.20 -31.18 -23.30
N GLU A 71 -28.74 -32.00 -22.36
CA GLU A 71 -27.46 -32.72 -22.47
C GLU A 71 -27.39 -33.63 -23.72
N TRP A 72 -28.51 -34.25 -24.10
CA TRP A 72 -28.60 -35.10 -25.29
C TRP A 72 -28.59 -34.31 -26.61
N GLN A 73 -28.82 -32.99 -26.56
CA GLN A 73 -28.78 -32.08 -27.70
C GLN A 73 -27.44 -31.33 -27.81
N LYS A 74 -26.59 -31.38 -26.78
CA LYS A 74 -25.28 -30.72 -26.80
C LYS A 74 -24.32 -31.40 -27.77
N THR A 75 -23.72 -30.59 -28.63
CA THR A 75 -22.59 -30.98 -29.47
C THR A 75 -21.31 -31.14 -28.64
N GLU A 76 -20.35 -31.91 -29.14
CA GLU A 76 -19.04 -32.07 -28.46
C GLU A 76 -18.29 -30.73 -28.32
N ASP A 77 -18.46 -29.81 -29.26
CA ASP A 77 -17.84 -28.48 -29.17
C ASP A 77 -18.49 -27.63 -28.08
N GLN A 78 -19.81 -27.74 -27.86
CA GLN A 78 -20.50 -27.09 -26.74
C GLN A 78 -20.03 -27.65 -25.39
N LYS A 79 -19.86 -28.97 -25.25
CA LYS A 79 -19.32 -29.59 -24.02
C LYS A 79 -17.89 -29.15 -23.73
N LYS A 80 -17.04 -29.09 -24.77
CA LYS A 80 -15.67 -28.55 -24.64
C LYS A 80 -15.70 -27.09 -24.22
N ARG A 81 -16.56 -26.27 -24.82
CA ARG A 81 -16.70 -24.86 -24.49
C ARG A 81 -17.18 -24.67 -23.04
N GLU A 82 -18.16 -25.44 -22.60
CA GLU A 82 -18.63 -25.47 -21.20
C GLU A 82 -17.48 -25.77 -20.23
N SER A 83 -16.69 -26.81 -20.51
CA SER A 83 -15.53 -27.17 -19.68
C SER A 83 -14.46 -26.05 -19.61
N LEU A 84 -14.19 -25.38 -20.73
CA LEU A 84 -13.27 -24.24 -20.77
C LEU A 84 -13.80 -23.04 -19.98
N LEU A 85 -15.09 -22.73 -20.12
CA LEU A 85 -15.73 -21.65 -19.37
C LEU A 85 -15.69 -21.91 -17.86
N LEU A 86 -16.02 -23.13 -17.42
CA LEU A 86 -15.91 -23.52 -16.02
C LEU A 86 -14.49 -23.39 -15.49
N SER A 87 -13.49 -23.81 -16.27
CA SER A 87 -12.08 -23.69 -15.90
C SER A 87 -11.66 -22.22 -15.75
N GLU A 88 -12.08 -21.35 -16.67
CA GLU A 88 -11.82 -19.91 -16.58
C GLU A 88 -12.54 -19.25 -15.40
N LEU A 89 -13.75 -19.67 -15.07
CA LEU A 89 -14.49 -19.17 -13.90
C LEU A 89 -13.77 -19.53 -12.59
N VAL A 90 -13.28 -20.77 -12.45
CA VAL A 90 -12.46 -21.19 -11.31
C VAL A 90 -11.17 -20.37 -11.24
N ASN A 91 -10.51 -20.12 -12.38
CA ASN A 91 -9.33 -19.27 -12.44
C ASN A 91 -9.62 -17.83 -11.96
N ILE A 92 -10.78 -17.26 -12.29
CA ILE A 92 -11.18 -15.94 -11.78
C ILE A 92 -11.35 -15.97 -10.25
N VAL A 93 -11.98 -17.01 -9.70
CA VAL A 93 -12.14 -17.15 -8.24
C VAL A 93 -10.77 -17.22 -7.55
N ASN A 94 -9.83 -18.01 -8.09
CA ASN A 94 -8.48 -18.08 -7.54
C ASN A 94 -7.75 -16.73 -7.61
N LYS A 95 -7.89 -15.99 -8.71
CA LYS A 95 -7.29 -14.64 -8.83
C LYS A 95 -7.87 -13.64 -7.84
N ARG A 96 -9.18 -13.74 -7.55
CA ARG A 96 -9.79 -12.91 -6.49
C ARG A 96 -9.25 -13.27 -5.11
N ASP A 97 -9.08 -14.56 -4.83
CA ASP A 97 -8.47 -15.03 -3.59
C ASP A 97 -7.03 -14.52 -3.42
N GLU A 98 -6.23 -14.51 -4.50
CA GLU A 98 -4.89 -13.90 -4.52
C GLU A 98 -4.92 -12.40 -4.20
N LEU A 99 -5.92 -11.65 -4.70
CA LEU A 99 -6.07 -10.22 -4.41
C LEU A 99 -6.42 -9.98 -2.93
N VAL A 100 -7.27 -10.82 -2.34
CA VAL A 100 -7.61 -10.77 -0.91
C VAL A 100 -6.37 -11.05 -0.05
N HIS A 101 -5.60 -12.08 -0.40
CA HIS A 101 -4.34 -12.36 0.28
C HIS A 101 -3.32 -11.22 0.15
N HIS A 102 -3.28 -10.55 -1.01
CA HIS A 102 -2.41 -9.41 -1.21
C HIS A 102 -2.82 -8.21 -0.34
N LEU A 103 -4.12 -7.94 -0.22
CA LEU A 103 -4.65 -6.91 0.69
C LEU A 103 -4.28 -7.18 2.14
N ASP A 104 -4.54 -8.40 2.62
CA ASP A 104 -4.25 -8.80 4.00
C ASP A 104 -2.74 -8.69 4.33
N SER A 105 -1.88 -9.09 3.37
CA SER A 105 -0.43 -8.91 3.53
C SER A 105 -0.01 -7.44 3.55
N GLN A 106 -0.69 -6.57 2.79
CA GLN A 106 -0.40 -5.13 2.81
C GLN A 106 -0.86 -4.49 4.11
N GLU A 107 -2.05 -4.83 4.60
CA GLU A 107 -2.57 -4.29 5.86
C GLU A 107 -1.63 -4.61 7.02
N ARG A 108 -1.15 -5.86 7.10
CA ARG A 108 -0.13 -6.25 8.10
C ARG A 108 1.16 -5.42 8.00
N ALA A 109 1.67 -5.20 6.80
CA ALA A 109 2.88 -4.38 6.61
C ALA A 109 2.67 -2.91 7.03
N ILE A 110 1.46 -2.37 6.84
CA ILE A 110 1.12 -1.00 7.26
C ILE A 110 1.02 -0.92 8.79
N GLU A 111 0.43 -1.91 9.44
CA GLU A 111 0.35 -1.98 10.90
C GLU A 111 1.75 -2.03 11.54
N ASP A 112 2.65 -2.83 10.98
CA ASP A 112 4.06 -2.91 11.41
C ASP A 112 4.77 -1.56 11.27
N ASP A 113 4.59 -0.87 10.13
CA ASP A 113 5.13 0.48 9.89
C ASP A 113 4.60 1.51 10.92
N ASP A 114 3.30 1.46 11.22
CA ASP A 114 2.65 2.36 12.19
C ASP A 114 3.08 2.05 13.64
N GLU A 115 3.41 0.80 13.97
CA GLU A 115 4.04 0.43 15.24
C GLU A 115 5.45 1.03 15.36
N ILE A 116 6.27 0.89 14.31
CA ILE A 116 7.62 1.46 14.26
C ILE A 116 7.57 2.99 14.41
N GLU A 117 6.65 3.68 13.73
CA GLU A 117 6.51 5.15 13.84
C GLU A 117 6.16 5.58 15.27
N ARG A 118 5.30 4.83 15.97
CA ARG A 118 4.94 5.10 17.38
C ARG A 118 6.14 4.90 18.29
N ASP A 119 6.93 3.85 18.09
CA ASP A 119 8.09 3.56 18.92
C ASP A 119 9.25 4.54 18.69
N VAL A 120 9.49 4.95 17.45
CA VAL A 120 10.45 6.01 17.11
C VAL A 120 10.02 7.33 17.74
N SER A 121 8.73 7.67 17.70
CA SER A 121 8.20 8.88 18.35
C SER A 121 8.39 8.87 19.87
N ARG A 122 8.21 7.71 20.51
CA ARG A 122 8.47 7.52 21.96
C ARG A 122 9.96 7.64 22.29
N ALA A 123 10.82 7.03 21.48
CA ALA A 123 12.27 7.10 21.66
C ALA A 123 12.83 8.53 21.47
N GLY A 124 12.27 9.30 20.52
CA GLY A 124 12.64 10.70 20.26
C GLY A 124 12.35 11.69 21.39
N MET A 125 11.50 11.33 22.37
CA MET A 125 11.22 12.15 23.54
C MET A 125 12.32 12.09 24.63
N GLY A 126 13.32 11.19 24.50
CA GLY A 126 14.36 10.97 25.52
C GLY A 126 15.61 11.88 25.44
N GLN A 127 15.77 12.72 24.41
CA GLN A 127 17.00 13.55 24.24
C GLN A 127 16.82 15.05 24.43
N ARG A 128 15.63 15.53 24.82
CA ARG A 128 15.35 16.97 25.00
C ARG A 128 15.57 17.47 26.42
N ASN A 129 16.74 17.24 27.03
CA ASN A 129 17.18 18.05 28.18
C ASN A 129 18.61 17.77 28.65
N LYS A 130 19.65 18.04 27.85
CA LYS A 130 20.99 18.29 28.41
C LYS A 130 21.71 19.38 27.61
N ASN A 131 21.87 20.53 28.28
CA ASN A 131 22.91 21.55 28.09
C ASN A 131 22.52 22.83 27.32
N CYS A 132 21.80 23.70 28.00
CA CYS A 132 22.10 25.14 27.97
C CYS A 132 22.04 25.68 29.40
N VAL A 133 23.19 25.73 30.08
CA VAL A 133 23.37 26.59 31.27
C VAL A 133 24.11 27.82 30.77
N ILE A 134 23.44 28.96 30.80
CA ILE A 134 24.10 30.26 30.62
C ILE A 134 24.79 30.56 31.96
N GLN A 135 26.10 30.75 31.92
CA GLN A 135 26.91 31.19 33.04
C GLN A 135 27.33 32.65 32.81
#